data_AF-X1CC44-F1
#
_entry.id   AF-X1CC44-F1
#
_cell.length_a   1.000
_cell.length_b   1.000
_cell.length_c   1.000
_cell.angle_alpha   90.00
_cell.angle_beta   90.00
_cell.angle_gamma   90.00
#
_symmetry.space_group_name_H-M   'P 1'
#
loop_
_entity.id
_entity.type
_entity.pdbx_description
1 polymer ?
#
loop_
_entity_poly.entity_id
_entity_poly.type
_entity_poly.pdbx_seq_one_letter_code
_entity_poly.pdbx_strand_id
1 'polypeptide(L)'
;MPGFFRKVLIFLGLAEEEEEFLEEEEEERSSRGRFTKPVVKYSGENKKEYVRRINKSKEFIQSEVYIIEPHSFSDSQVMGEKFKANIPVIINLQGVDQNLA
;
A
#
# COMPACT_ATOMS: atom_id res chain seq x y z
N MET A 1 -19.27 31.00 -4.14
CA MET A 1 -18.82 29.61 -4.43
C MET A 1 -17.44 29.36 -3.78
N PRO A 2 -17.34 29.17 -2.46
CA PRO A 2 -16.06 29.15 -1.72
C PRO A 2 -15.39 27.78 -1.60
N GLY A 3 -16.02 26.70 -2.09
CA GLY A 3 -15.58 25.32 -1.82
C GLY A 3 -14.74 24.65 -2.92
N PHE A 4 -14.61 25.24 -4.11
CA PHE A 4 -13.88 24.62 -5.22
C PHE A 4 -12.35 24.78 -5.08
N PHE A 5 -11.90 25.98 -4.71
CA PHE A 5 -10.48 26.27 -4.55
C PHE A 5 -9.81 25.45 -3.42
N ARG A 6 -10.54 25.13 -2.33
CA ARG A 6 -10.03 24.27 -1.24
C ARG A 6 -9.78 22.82 -1.69
N LYS A 7 -10.63 22.27 -2.57
CA LYS A 7 -10.45 20.91 -3.10
C LYS A 7 -9.27 20.82 -4.07
N VAL A 8 -9.06 21.84 -4.90
CA VAL A 8 -7.90 21.93 -5.80
C VAL A 8 -6.59 22.03 -4.99
N LEU A 9 -6.61 22.75 -3.86
CA LEU A 9 -5.45 22.85 -2.96
C LEU A 9 -5.18 21.53 -2.18
N ILE A 10 -6.21 20.77 -1.80
CA ILE A 10 -6.05 19.42 -1.20
C ILE A 10 -5.52 18.41 -2.22
N PHE A 11 -5.99 18.46 -3.47
CA PHE A 11 -5.51 17.59 -4.54
C PHE A 11 -4.06 17.86 -4.96
N LEU A 12 -3.62 19.12 -4.89
CA LEU A 12 -2.24 19.53 -5.19
C LEU A 12 -1.27 19.37 -3.99
N GLY A 13 -1.75 18.93 -2.82
CA GLY A 13 -0.94 18.81 -1.60
C GLY A 13 -0.53 20.13 -0.95
N LEU A 14 -1.06 21.27 -1.42
CA LEU A 14 -0.81 22.61 -0.87
C LEU A 14 -1.65 22.91 0.37
N ALA A 15 -2.70 22.11 0.57
CA ALA A 15 -3.48 22.04 1.78
C ALA A 15 -3.58 20.57 2.17
N GLU A 16 -3.05 20.20 3.32
CA GLU A 16 -3.23 18.85 3.83
C GLU A 16 -4.69 18.70 4.31
N GLU A 17 -5.38 17.62 3.93
CA GLU A 17 -6.53 17.16 4.71
C GLU A 17 -5.93 16.48 5.94
N GLU A 18 -5.77 17.23 7.03
CA GLU A 18 -5.12 16.82 8.31
C GLU A 18 -4.56 15.38 8.33
N GLU A 19 -3.41 15.18 7.70
CA GLU A 19 -2.53 14.01 7.88
C GLU A 19 -1.11 14.45 7.48
N GLU A 20 -0.34 14.77 8.52
CA GLU A 20 0.96 15.46 8.56
C GLU A 20 2.12 14.43 8.59
N PHE A 21 3.18 14.62 7.79
CA PHE A 21 4.46 13.91 7.99
C PHE A 21 5.70 14.69 7.48
N LEU A 22 6.38 15.33 8.43
CA LEU A 22 7.82 15.60 8.67
C LEU A 22 8.83 15.15 7.56
N GLU A 23 9.94 15.83 7.22
CA GLU A 23 10.85 16.73 7.96
C GLU A 23 12.01 17.25 7.03
N GLU A 24 12.78 18.24 7.50
CA GLU A 24 14.14 18.71 7.04
C GLU A 24 14.22 19.58 5.75
N GLU A 25 14.96 20.69 5.60
CA GLU A 25 15.86 21.51 6.44
C GLU A 25 16.00 22.94 5.82
N GLU A 26 16.24 23.92 6.70
CA GLU A 26 17.01 25.19 6.59
C GLU A 26 16.85 26.23 5.44
N GLU A 27 16.57 27.47 5.87
CA GLU A 27 17.27 28.74 5.57
C GLU A 27 16.37 29.96 5.25
N GLU A 28 16.35 30.86 6.24
CA GLU A 28 16.26 32.33 6.18
C GLU A 28 15.31 33.00 5.16
N ARG A 29 14.30 33.72 5.68
CA ARG A 29 14.35 35.20 5.73
C ARG A 29 13.13 35.84 6.38
N SER A 30 13.45 36.89 7.13
CA SER A 30 12.56 37.80 7.83
C SER A 30 11.34 38.26 7.03
N SER A 31 10.15 38.24 7.65
CA SER A 31 9.48 39.48 8.10
C SER A 31 8.07 39.26 8.65
N ARG A 32 7.86 39.77 9.87
CA ARG A 32 6.60 40.33 10.42
C ARG A 32 5.35 39.44 10.43
N GLY A 33 5.20 38.71 11.52
CA GLY A 33 3.89 38.32 12.05
C GLY A 33 3.97 38.18 13.57
N ARG A 34 3.58 39.23 14.31
CA ARG A 34 3.29 39.10 15.74
C ARG A 34 1.97 38.33 15.88
N PHE A 35 2.04 37.01 15.74
CA PHE A 35 1.03 36.10 16.24
C PHE A 35 1.63 35.40 17.45
N THR A 36 1.21 35.83 18.63
CA THR A 36 1.47 35.09 19.86
C THR A 36 0.86 33.70 19.71
N LYS A 37 1.69 32.67 19.49
CA LYS A 37 1.26 31.28 19.58
C LYS A 37 0.75 31.04 21.00
N PRO A 38 -0.46 30.50 21.21
CA PRO A 38 -0.86 30.07 22.55
C PRO A 38 0.07 28.91 22.96
N VAL A 39 0.92 29.14 23.96
CA VAL A 39 1.71 28.08 24.58
C VAL A 39 0.74 27.24 25.41
N VAL A 40 0.24 26.16 24.82
CA VAL A 40 -0.49 25.14 25.56
C VAL A 40 0.54 24.37 26.40
N LYS A 41 0.63 24.70 27.69
CA LYS A 41 1.33 23.87 28.66
C LYS A 41 0.52 22.60 28.83
N TYR A 42 0.92 21.52 28.17
CA TYR A 42 0.45 20.20 28.55
C TYR A 42 1.12 19.84 29.88
N SER A 43 0.40 20.14 30.96
CA SER A 43 0.61 19.49 32.25
C SER A 43 0.68 17.99 32.01
N GLY A 44 1.76 17.37 32.46
CA GLY A 44 2.01 15.95 32.27
C GLY A 44 0.86 15.12 32.82
N GLU A 45 0.13 14.49 31.91
CA GLU A 45 -0.69 13.33 32.22
C GLU A 45 -0.24 12.22 31.29
N ASN A 46 0.32 11.18 31.91
CA ASN A 46 0.77 9.95 31.28
C ASN A 46 -0.35 9.37 30.39
N LYS A 47 -0.34 9.73 29.10
CA LYS A 47 -1.15 9.06 28.08
C LYS A 47 -0.53 7.68 27.90
N LYS A 48 -1.04 6.70 28.65
CA LYS A 48 -0.80 5.29 28.41
C LYS A 48 -1.23 5.00 26.98
N GLU A 49 -0.23 4.87 26.13
CA GLU A 49 -0.38 4.55 24.72
C GLU A 49 -1.02 3.16 24.63
N TYR A 50 -2.33 3.12 24.39
CA TYR A 50 -3.02 1.87 24.12
C TYR A 50 -2.57 1.40 22.75
N VAL A 51 -1.48 0.64 22.71
CA VAL A 51 -1.05 -0.12 21.54
C VAL A 51 -2.13 -1.17 21.27
N ARG A 52 -3.20 -0.78 20.59
CA ARG A 52 -4.14 -1.74 19.99
C ARG A 52 -3.36 -2.46 18.91
N ARG A 53 -2.93 -3.70 19.20
CA ARG A 53 -2.54 -4.63 18.15
C ARG A 53 -3.69 -4.72 17.17
N ILE A 54 -3.50 -4.14 15.99
CA ILE A 54 -4.42 -4.28 14.88
C ILE A 54 -4.23 -5.70 14.38
N ASN A 55 -4.87 -6.67 15.04
CA ASN A 55 -5.03 -8.01 14.50
C ASN A 55 -6.04 -7.90 13.35
N LYS A 56 -5.67 -7.24 12.25
CA LYS A 56 -6.25 -7.58 10.95
C LYS A 56 -5.71 -8.97 10.67
N SER A 57 -6.39 -10.00 11.17
CA SER A 57 -6.30 -11.32 10.59
C SER A 57 -6.81 -11.14 9.16
N LYS A 58 -5.89 -10.77 8.27
CA LYS A 58 -6.08 -10.81 6.84
C LYS A 58 -6.47 -12.26 6.61
N GLU A 59 -7.77 -12.51 6.44
CA GLU A 59 -8.28 -13.82 6.12
C GLU A 59 -7.51 -14.23 4.88
N PHE A 60 -6.56 -15.13 5.06
CA PHE A 60 -5.80 -15.69 3.96
C PHE A 60 -6.85 -16.45 3.16
N ILE A 61 -7.34 -15.81 2.09
CA ILE A 61 -8.09 -16.53 1.06
C ILE A 61 -7.08 -17.56 0.57
N GLN A 62 -7.24 -18.81 1.03
CA GLN A 62 -6.44 -19.94 0.60
C GLN A 62 -6.82 -20.17 -0.87
N SER A 63 -6.19 -19.44 -1.78
CA SER A 63 -6.31 -19.70 -3.20
C SER A 63 -5.61 -21.01 -3.47
N GLU A 64 -6.37 -22.03 -3.86
CA GLU A 64 -5.83 -23.29 -4.36
C GLU A 64 -4.92 -22.99 -5.56
N VAL A 65 -3.70 -23.51 -5.55
CA VAL A 65 -2.72 -23.33 -6.62
C VAL A 65 -2.52 -24.67 -7.31
N TYR A 66 -2.53 -24.66 -8.64
CA TYR A 66 -2.24 -25.84 -9.44
C TYR A 66 -0.75 -25.87 -9.82
N ILE A 67 -0.04 -26.95 -9.49
CA ILE A 67 1.39 -27.10 -9.77
C ILE A 67 1.56 -28.27 -10.75
N ILE A 68 2.32 -28.06 -11.84
CA ILE A 68 2.56 -29.07 -12.87
C ILE A 68 4.01 -29.06 -13.34
N GLU A 69 4.53 -30.25 -13.63
CA GLU A 69 5.78 -30.49 -14.37
C GLU A 69 5.41 -31.16 -15.69
N PRO A 70 5.29 -30.40 -16.80
CA PRO A 70 4.82 -30.95 -18.07
C PRO A 70 5.89 -31.87 -18.69
N HIS A 71 5.45 -32.94 -19.33
CA HIS A 71 6.30 -33.88 -20.08
C HIS A 71 6.01 -33.83 -21.59
N SER A 72 4.86 -33.27 -21.99
CA SER A 72 4.46 -33.17 -23.39
C SER A 72 3.66 -31.89 -23.66
N PHE A 73 3.54 -31.49 -24.93
CA PHE A 73 2.71 -30.33 -25.30
C PHE A 73 1.22 -30.53 -24.95
N SER A 74 0.76 -31.78 -24.84
CA SER A 74 -0.62 -32.08 -24.47
C SER A 74 -1.00 -31.57 -23.08
N ASP A 75 -0.03 -31.44 -22.17
CA ASP A 75 -0.24 -30.92 -20.81
C ASP A 75 -0.68 -29.44 -20.82
N SER A 76 -0.44 -28.72 -21.92
CA SER A 76 -0.87 -27.33 -22.14
C SER A 76 -2.39 -27.13 -22.04
N GLN A 77 -3.17 -28.16 -22.40
CA GLN A 77 -4.62 -28.10 -22.34
C GLN A 77 -5.11 -28.00 -20.89
N VAL A 78 -4.58 -28.87 -20.02
CA VAL A 78 -4.97 -28.93 -18.61
C VAL A 78 -4.60 -27.65 -17.89
N MET A 79 -3.36 -27.14 -18.08
CA MET A 79 -2.95 -25.86 -17.49
C MET A 79 -3.80 -24.68 -17.99
N GLY A 80 -4.15 -24.66 -19.28
CA GLY A 80 -5.02 -23.63 -19.86
C GLY A 80 -6.44 -23.67 -19.29
N GLU A 81 -7.00 -24.86 -19.05
CA GLU A 81 -8.31 -25.02 -18.42
C GLU A 81 -8.30 -24.55 -16.96
N LYS A 82 -7.27 -24.91 -16.17
CA LYS A 82 -7.12 -24.45 -14.79
C LYS A 82 -6.98 -22.94 -14.71
N PHE A 83 -6.18 -22.36 -15.60
CA PHE A 83 -6.02 -20.91 -15.67
C PHE A 83 -7.33 -20.19 -16.04
N LYS A 84 -8.10 -20.72 -17.01
CA LYS A 84 -9.44 -20.20 -17.34
C LYS A 84 -10.41 -20.25 -16.17
N ALA A 85 -10.24 -21.19 -15.25
CA ALA A 85 -11.03 -21.31 -14.03
C ALA A 85 -10.57 -20.36 -12.89
N ASN A 86 -9.69 -19.38 -13.17
CA ASN A 86 -9.06 -18.48 -12.19
C ASN A 86 -8.25 -19.21 -11.10
N ILE A 87 -7.72 -20.39 -11.42
CA ILE A 87 -6.79 -21.10 -10.54
C ILE A 87 -5.36 -20.73 -10.97
N PRO A 88 -4.52 -20.15 -10.08
CA PRO A 88 -3.12 -19.89 -10.38
C PRO A 88 -2.39 -21.18 -10.75
N VAL A 89 -1.56 -21.13 -11.79
CA VAL A 89 -0.79 -22.28 -12.26
C VAL A 89 0.70 -22.01 -12.13
N ILE A 90 1.43 -22.88 -11.42
CA ILE A 90 2.89 -22.89 -11.34
C ILE A 90 3.39 -24.02 -12.24
N ILE A 91 4.30 -23.70 -13.15
CA ILE A 91 4.83 -24.64 -14.16
C ILE A 91 6.32 -24.83 -13.91
N ASN A 92 6.74 -26.07 -13.68
CA ASN A 92 8.15 -26.44 -13.58
C ASN A 92 8.68 -26.85 -14.95
N LEU A 93 9.53 -26.03 -15.58
CA LEU A 93 10.13 -26.32 -16.89
C LEU A 93 11.57 -26.84 -16.80
N GLN A 94 12.10 -27.08 -15.59
CA GLN A 94 13.53 -27.40 -15.41
C GLN A 94 13.98 -28.70 -16.09
N GLY A 95 13.06 -29.65 -16.33
CA GLY A 95 13.34 -30.93 -16.99
C GLY A 95 12.75 -31.07 -18.40
N VAL A 96 12.21 -30.00 -18.97
CA VAL A 96 11.51 -30.04 -20.26
C VAL A 96 12.50 -29.84 -21.41
N ASP A 97 12.35 -30.63 -22.48
CA ASP A 97 13.12 -30.45 -23.70
C ASP A 97 12.90 -29.04 -24.29
N GLN A 98 13.99 -28.35 -24.67
CA GLN A 98 13.90 -26.98 -25.21
C GLN A 98 13.06 -26.85 -26.49
N ASN A 99 12.88 -27.94 -27.25
CA ASN A 99 12.02 -27.93 -28.43
C ASN A 99 10.52 -27.96 -28.09
N LEU A 100 10.18 -28.19 -26.82
CA LEU A 100 8.83 -28.28 -26.30
C LEU A 100 8.44 -27.06 -25.46
N ALA A 101 9.43 -26.27 -25.01
CA ALA A 101 9.27 -25.05 -24.21
C ALA A 101 9.02 -23.81 -25.09
#